data_AF-M7UBS7-F1
#
_entry.id   AF-M7UBS7-F1
#
_cell.length_a   1.000
_cell.length_b   1.000
_cell.length_c   1.000
_cell.angle_alpha   90.00
_cell.angle_beta   90.00
_cell.angle_gamma   90.00
#
_symmetry.space_group_name_H-M   'P 1'
#
loop_
_entity.id
_entity.type
_entity.pdbx_description
1 polymer ?
#
loop_
_entity_poly.entity_id
_entity_poly.type
_entity_poly.pdbx_seq_one_letter_code
_entity_poly.pdbx_strand_id
1 'polypeptide(L)'
;MNVMEAICSLKPNRIARKALYDVEQKGWKFPTPDDQLLILDLVIVAYLPNEQDIIMDRIHYALDHIIYPQDKIRINVLYNTPKPIEPLESQMNDLAAKIPRLRIIKVPDSTSKAHNLNYFFTLYTGAQIIALFDCDHYTHPYGPRWAIERFLADDEVDCVQGRCVIQNSKATFLTGIIAVEFDKIYATSHPGRAALFGYGLFTGKPIFFFILTYTYKPTISLTALQDPTATGALISCAISKWTLAC
;
A
#
# COMPACT_ATOMS: atom_id res chain seq x y z
N MET A 1 -4.09 12.43 18.84
CA MET A 1 -5.36 11.68 18.93
C MET A 1 -6.26 12.40 19.90
N ASN A 2 -7.38 12.93 19.42
CA ASN A 2 -8.41 13.50 20.31
C ASN A 2 -9.42 12.41 20.70
N VAL A 3 -10.22 12.66 21.76
CA VAL A 3 -11.21 11.70 22.26
C VAL A 3 -12.29 11.39 21.21
N MET A 4 -12.62 12.37 20.37
CA MET A 4 -13.61 12.19 19.31
C MET A 4 -13.15 11.17 18.27
N GLU A 5 -11.89 11.23 17.83
CA GLU A 5 -11.31 10.24 16.92
C GLU A 5 -11.42 8.83 17.51
N ALA A 6 -11.08 8.66 18.79
CA ALA A 6 -11.19 7.37 19.45
C ALA A 6 -12.63 6.83 19.45
N ILE A 7 -13.62 7.66 19.82
CA ILE A 7 -15.04 7.26 19.85
C ILE A 7 -15.55 6.94 18.44
N CYS A 8 -15.28 7.82 17.47
CA CYS A 8 -15.73 7.66 16.09
C CYS A 8 -15.07 6.47 15.38
N SER A 9 -13.92 6.00 15.87
CA SER A 9 -13.28 4.80 15.35
C SER A 9 -13.99 3.50 15.72
N LEU A 10 -14.80 3.47 16.79
CA LEU A 10 -15.36 2.22 17.33
C LEU A 10 -16.27 1.49 16.34
N LYS A 11 -17.20 2.22 15.71
CA LYS A 11 -18.16 1.67 14.73
C LYS A 11 -17.45 1.11 13.48
N PRO A 12 -16.62 1.87 12.75
CA PRO A 12 -15.96 1.35 11.55
C PRO A 12 -15.06 0.15 11.86
N ASN A 13 -14.31 0.18 12.97
CA ASN A 13 -13.48 -0.96 13.38
C ASN A 13 -14.31 -2.21 13.70
N ARG A 14 -15.45 -2.07 14.38
CA ARG A 14 -16.33 -3.21 14.68
C ARG A 14 -16.90 -3.83 13.41
N ILE A 15 -17.30 -3.00 12.45
CA ILE A 15 -17.82 -3.46 11.16
C ILE A 15 -16.71 -4.17 10.36
N ALA A 16 -15.53 -3.55 10.24
CA ALA A 16 -14.42 -4.11 9.49
C ALA A 16 -13.92 -5.43 10.10
N ARG A 17 -13.81 -5.52 11.43
CA ARG A 17 -13.44 -6.76 12.13
C ARG A 17 -14.49 -7.86 11.95
N LYS A 18 -15.77 -7.52 12.02
CA LYS A 18 -16.84 -8.50 11.75
C LYS A 18 -16.74 -9.03 10.32
N ALA A 19 -16.57 -8.14 9.34
CA ALA A 19 -16.41 -8.55 7.95
C ALA A 19 -15.21 -9.48 7.76
N LEU A 20 -14.06 -9.16 8.40
CA LEU A 20 -12.86 -10.02 8.40
C LEU A 20 -13.17 -11.43 8.89
N TYR A 21 -13.79 -11.56 10.07
CA TYR A 21 -14.16 -12.86 10.62
C TYR A 21 -15.16 -13.61 9.73
N ASP A 22 -16.14 -12.92 9.16
CA ASP A 22 -17.14 -13.54 8.29
C ASP A 22 -16.50 -14.13 7.02
N VAL A 23 -15.49 -13.47 6.46
CA VAL A 23 -14.76 -13.96 5.27
C VAL A 23 -13.76 -15.06 5.65
N GLU A 24 -13.05 -14.92 6.77
CA GLU A 24 -12.14 -15.93 7.29
C GLU A 24 -12.89 -17.25 7.57
N GLN A 25 -14.04 -17.19 8.24
CA GLN A 25 -14.90 -18.36 8.52
C GLN A 25 -15.46 -19.01 7.25
N LYS A 26 -15.59 -18.25 6.16
CA LYS A 26 -16.01 -18.76 4.84
C LYS A 26 -14.83 -19.24 3.99
N GLY A 27 -13.63 -19.32 4.56
CA GLY A 27 -12.43 -19.79 3.87
C GLY A 27 -11.90 -18.80 2.83
N TRP A 28 -11.92 -17.50 3.14
CA TRP A 28 -11.46 -16.42 2.27
C TRP A 28 -12.19 -16.34 0.93
N LYS A 29 -13.48 -16.71 0.92
CA LYS A 29 -14.37 -16.53 -0.23
C LYS A 29 -14.97 -15.13 -0.21
N PHE A 30 -14.66 -14.38 -1.26
CA PHE A 30 -15.13 -13.02 -1.45
C PHE A 30 -16.40 -12.99 -2.32
N PRO A 31 -17.26 -11.96 -2.18
CA PRO A 31 -18.51 -11.88 -2.92
C PRO A 31 -18.28 -11.59 -4.42
N THR A 32 -17.29 -10.79 -4.77
CA THR A 32 -16.97 -10.47 -6.17
C THR A 32 -16.23 -11.65 -6.82
N PRO A 33 -16.68 -12.18 -7.96
CA PRO A 33 -15.96 -13.18 -8.74
C PRO A 33 -14.62 -12.66 -9.33
N ASP A 34 -13.66 -13.55 -9.57
CA ASP A 34 -12.31 -13.20 -10.01
C ASP A 34 -12.28 -12.51 -11.39
N ASP A 35 -13.20 -12.87 -12.30
CA ASP A 35 -13.37 -12.27 -13.62
C ASP A 35 -13.92 -10.83 -13.58
N GLN A 36 -14.49 -10.40 -12.45
CA GLN A 36 -14.98 -9.04 -12.22
C GLN A 36 -14.00 -8.14 -11.46
N LEU A 37 -12.88 -8.69 -10.97
CA LEU A 37 -11.87 -7.91 -10.28
C LEU A 37 -11.17 -6.89 -11.21
N LEU A 38 -10.70 -5.80 -10.62
CA LEU A 38 -10.00 -4.71 -11.31
C LEU A 38 -8.56 -5.08 -11.65
N ILE A 39 -7.97 -4.45 -12.67
CA ILE A 39 -6.55 -4.62 -12.98
C ILE A 39 -5.71 -3.86 -11.95
N LEU A 40 -4.83 -4.58 -11.27
CA LEU A 40 -4.03 -4.11 -10.13
C LEU A 40 -2.54 -3.98 -10.49
N ASP A 41 -1.97 -2.82 -10.19
CA ASP A 41 -0.53 -2.64 -10.04
C ASP A 41 -0.14 -2.68 -8.56
N LEU A 42 0.59 -3.73 -8.16
CA LEU A 42 1.23 -3.81 -6.85
C LEU A 42 2.64 -3.24 -6.96
N VAL A 43 2.90 -2.12 -6.31
CA VAL A 43 4.15 -1.36 -6.39
C VAL A 43 4.92 -1.50 -5.07
N ILE A 44 6.09 -2.12 -5.14
CA ILE A 44 7.06 -2.18 -4.04
C ILE A 44 8.11 -1.11 -4.29
N VAL A 45 8.30 -0.21 -3.33
CA VAL A 45 9.28 0.88 -3.46
C VAL A 45 10.44 0.68 -2.49
N ALA A 46 11.66 0.76 -2.99
CA ALA A 46 12.89 0.62 -2.20
C ALA A 46 13.85 1.79 -2.45
N TYR A 47 14.70 2.07 -1.47
CA TYR A 47 15.88 2.93 -1.59
C TYR A 47 17.11 2.08 -1.21
N LEU A 48 17.84 1.59 -2.20
CA LEU A 48 19.02 0.78 -1.95
C LEU A 48 20.23 1.67 -1.60
N PRO A 49 21.14 1.22 -0.72
CA PRO A 49 21.29 -0.14 -0.18
C PRO A 49 20.45 -0.48 1.06
N ASN A 50 19.56 0.40 1.55
CA ASN A 50 18.90 0.21 2.85
C ASN A 50 18.09 -1.10 2.94
N GLU A 51 17.46 -1.52 1.85
CA GLU A 51 16.66 -2.75 1.78
C GLU A 51 17.31 -3.86 0.93
N GLN A 52 18.61 -3.78 0.64
CA GLN A 52 19.29 -4.71 -0.28
C GLN A 52 19.21 -6.17 0.19
N ASP A 53 19.22 -6.41 1.50
CA ASP A 53 19.23 -7.75 2.08
C ASP A 53 17.83 -8.39 2.15
N ILE A 54 16.77 -7.59 1.93
CA ILE A 54 15.37 -8.03 2.09
C ILE A 54 14.56 -7.93 0.79
N ILE A 55 15.00 -7.14 -0.20
CA ILE A 55 14.21 -6.87 -1.40
C ILE A 55 13.86 -8.14 -2.19
N MET A 56 14.80 -9.09 -2.34
CA MET A 56 14.53 -10.35 -3.03
C MET A 56 13.47 -11.18 -2.30
N ASP A 57 13.56 -11.29 -0.98
CA ASP A 57 12.55 -11.97 -0.15
C ASP A 57 11.16 -11.34 -0.32
N ARG A 58 11.10 -10.01 -0.48
CA ARG A 58 9.84 -9.28 -0.66
C ARG A 58 9.23 -9.47 -2.03
N ILE A 59 10.08 -9.55 -3.06
CA ILE A 59 9.67 -9.89 -4.42
C ILE A 59 9.09 -11.30 -4.46
N HIS A 60 9.80 -12.28 -3.90
CA HIS A 60 9.31 -13.66 -3.80
C HIS A 60 8.00 -13.73 -3.02
N TYR A 61 7.92 -13.06 -1.88
CA TYR A 61 6.69 -13.03 -1.09
C TYR A 61 5.50 -12.48 -1.89
N ALA A 62 5.68 -11.37 -2.60
CA ALA A 62 4.63 -10.78 -3.43
C ALA A 62 4.20 -11.71 -4.59
N LEU A 63 5.14 -12.47 -5.15
CA LEU A 63 4.86 -13.43 -6.22
C LEU A 63 4.11 -14.67 -5.72
N ASP A 64 4.53 -15.21 -4.58
CA ASP A 64 4.15 -16.56 -4.15
C ASP A 64 2.95 -16.56 -3.19
N HIS A 65 2.76 -15.48 -2.43
CA HIS A 65 1.75 -15.44 -1.37
C HIS A 65 0.56 -14.51 -1.64
N ILE A 66 0.67 -13.57 -2.58
CA ILE A 66 -0.46 -12.67 -2.88
C ILE A 66 -1.52 -13.41 -3.70
N ILE A 67 -2.73 -13.48 -3.16
CA ILE A 67 -3.86 -14.17 -3.76
C ILE A 67 -4.66 -13.18 -4.61
N TYR A 68 -4.39 -13.19 -5.91
CA TYR A 68 -5.08 -12.41 -6.93
C TYR A 68 -4.98 -13.10 -8.29
N PRO A 69 -5.95 -12.94 -9.21
CA PRO A 69 -5.84 -13.50 -10.57
C PRO A 69 -4.57 -13.02 -11.28
N GLN A 70 -3.75 -13.96 -11.76
CA GLN A 70 -2.41 -13.67 -12.27
C GLN A 70 -2.43 -12.79 -13.53
N ASP A 71 -3.51 -12.86 -14.31
CA ASP A 71 -3.78 -12.04 -15.49
C ASP A 71 -4.21 -10.61 -15.14
N LYS A 72 -4.56 -10.34 -13.87
CA LYS A 72 -5.04 -9.04 -13.38
C LYS A 72 -4.11 -8.36 -12.38
N ILE A 73 -2.98 -8.96 -12.02
CA ILE A 73 -1.98 -8.34 -11.13
C ILE A 73 -0.64 -8.21 -11.82
N ARG A 74 -0.04 -7.02 -11.69
CA ARG A 74 1.34 -6.75 -12.08
C ARG A 74 2.12 -6.27 -10.85
N ILE A 75 3.29 -6.86 -10.62
CA ILE A 75 4.18 -6.51 -9.51
C ILE A 75 5.28 -5.64 -10.08
N ASN A 76 5.40 -4.40 -9.58
CA ASN A 76 6.39 -3.43 -9.99
C ASN A 76 7.30 -3.13 -8.82
N VAL A 77 8.59 -3.36 -8.98
CA VAL A 77 9.60 -3.02 -7.98
C VAL A 77 10.33 -1.79 -8.47
N LEU A 78 10.15 -0.69 -7.75
CA LEU A 78 10.80 0.58 -8.04
C LEU A 78 11.93 0.78 -7.05
N TYR A 79 13.14 0.92 -7.55
CA TYR A 79 14.28 1.20 -6.69
C TYR A 79 15.20 2.26 -7.30
N ASN A 80 15.94 2.91 -6.42
CA ASN A 80 17.07 3.73 -6.77
C ASN A 80 18.26 3.31 -5.90
N THR A 81 19.47 3.57 -6.39
CA THR A 81 20.70 3.27 -5.66
C THR A 81 21.78 4.27 -6.05
N PRO A 82 22.61 4.76 -5.10
CA PRO A 82 23.72 5.67 -5.42
C PRO A 82 24.85 5.00 -6.21
N LYS A 83 24.93 3.66 -6.16
CA LYS A 83 25.97 2.87 -6.84
C LYS A 83 25.41 1.50 -7.24
N PRO A 84 25.93 0.88 -8.31
CA PRO A 84 25.52 -0.47 -8.68
C PRO A 84 25.73 -1.47 -7.54
N ILE A 85 24.80 -2.41 -7.38
CA ILE A 85 24.81 -3.45 -6.34
C ILE A 85 24.67 -4.81 -7.04
N GLU A 86 25.80 -5.46 -7.28
CA GLU A 86 25.85 -6.81 -7.83
C GLU A 86 26.18 -7.84 -6.73
N PRO A 87 25.65 -9.09 -6.82
CA PRO A 87 24.85 -9.64 -7.93
C PRO A 87 23.34 -9.32 -7.86
N LEU A 88 22.91 -8.50 -6.91
CA LEU A 88 21.50 -8.26 -6.61
C LEU A 88 20.72 -7.70 -7.80
N GLU A 89 21.24 -6.67 -8.48
CA GLU A 89 20.58 -6.08 -9.65
C GLU A 89 20.43 -7.10 -10.78
N SER A 90 21.47 -7.87 -11.08
CA SER A 90 21.39 -8.97 -12.06
C SER A 90 20.34 -10.01 -11.67
N GLN A 91 20.29 -10.43 -10.41
CA GLN A 91 19.31 -11.41 -9.93
C GLN A 91 17.87 -10.93 -10.07
N MET A 92 17.59 -9.67 -9.74
CA MET A 92 16.25 -9.10 -9.91
C MET A 92 15.84 -9.08 -11.39
N ASN A 93 16.74 -8.65 -12.28
CA ASN A 93 16.47 -8.59 -13.72
C ASN A 93 16.28 -9.99 -14.32
N ASP A 94 17.09 -10.97 -13.92
CA ASP A 94 16.95 -12.37 -14.35
C ASP A 94 15.62 -12.98 -13.91
N LEU A 95 15.12 -12.61 -12.73
CA LEU A 95 13.81 -13.03 -12.24
C LEU A 95 12.68 -12.38 -13.07
N ALA A 96 12.79 -11.08 -13.37
CA ALA A 96 11.82 -10.35 -14.18
C ALA A 96 11.72 -10.90 -15.61
N ALA A 97 12.84 -11.31 -16.19
CA ALA A 97 12.87 -11.93 -17.53
C ALA A 97 12.07 -13.25 -17.60
N LYS A 98 11.92 -13.95 -16.48
CA LYS A 98 11.20 -15.24 -16.39
C LYS A 98 9.72 -15.08 -16.04
N ILE A 99 9.33 -13.95 -15.46
CA ILE A 99 7.99 -13.73 -14.91
C ILE A 99 7.35 -12.52 -15.60
N PRO A 100 6.43 -12.73 -16.57
CA PRO A 100 5.87 -11.63 -17.37
C PRO A 100 5.13 -10.55 -16.56
N ARG A 101 4.58 -10.93 -15.39
CA ARG A 101 3.88 -10.01 -14.48
C ARG A 101 4.79 -9.27 -13.50
N LEU A 102 6.10 -9.53 -13.49
CA LEU A 102 7.08 -8.85 -12.65
C LEU A 102 7.84 -7.81 -13.47
N ARG A 103 7.93 -6.58 -12.95
CA ARG A 103 8.73 -5.49 -13.53
C ARG A 103 9.69 -4.97 -12.49
N ILE A 104 10.96 -4.87 -12.86
CA ILE A 104 12.02 -4.29 -12.05
C ILE A 104 12.43 -2.99 -12.73
N ILE A 105 12.31 -1.87 -12.01
CA ILE A 105 12.53 -0.53 -12.55
C ILE A 105 13.54 0.19 -11.66
N LYS A 106 14.75 0.33 -12.19
CA LYS A 106 15.75 1.25 -11.65
C LYS A 106 15.40 2.66 -12.09
N VAL A 107 15.03 3.53 -11.16
CA VAL A 107 14.56 4.87 -11.49
C VAL A 107 15.76 5.81 -11.69
N PRO A 108 15.91 6.42 -12.88
CA PRO A 108 17.02 7.32 -13.17
C PRO A 108 16.91 8.61 -12.34
N ASP A 109 18.07 9.16 -11.92
CA ASP A 109 18.19 10.42 -11.19
C ASP A 109 17.32 10.54 -9.92
N SER A 110 16.92 9.40 -9.37
CA SER A 110 16.10 9.34 -8.16
C SER A 110 16.96 9.31 -6.90
N THR A 111 16.60 10.18 -5.95
CA THR A 111 17.22 10.30 -4.64
C THR A 111 16.28 9.91 -3.50
N SER A 112 15.03 9.52 -3.80
CA SER A 112 14.03 9.20 -2.79
C SER A 112 12.96 8.23 -3.28
N LYS A 113 12.31 7.53 -2.34
CA LYS A 113 11.13 6.68 -2.62
C LYS A 113 10.00 7.48 -3.29
N ALA A 114 9.84 8.76 -2.96
CA ALA A 114 8.85 9.63 -3.60
C ALA A 114 9.18 9.93 -5.07
N HIS A 115 10.47 10.14 -5.41
CA HIS A 115 10.90 10.26 -6.81
C HIS A 115 10.64 8.98 -7.59
N ASN A 116 10.85 7.81 -6.97
CA ASN A 116 10.52 6.52 -7.60
C ASN A 116 9.04 6.43 -7.96
N LEU A 117 8.15 6.80 -7.04
CA LEU A 117 6.71 6.83 -7.26
C LEU A 117 6.31 7.83 -8.35
N ASN A 118 6.86 9.05 -8.31
CA ASN A 118 6.61 10.07 -9.33
C ASN A 118 6.94 9.57 -10.73
N TYR A 119 8.10 8.91 -10.89
CA TYR A 119 8.46 8.28 -12.15
C TYR A 119 7.43 7.23 -12.57
N PHE A 120 7.04 6.33 -11.67
CA PHE A 120 6.06 5.29 -11.98
C PHE A 120 4.70 5.83 -12.42
N PHE A 121 4.22 6.92 -11.81
CA PHE A 121 2.96 7.55 -12.21
C PHE A 121 2.98 8.17 -13.61
N THR A 122 4.17 8.37 -14.21
CA THR A 122 4.28 8.76 -15.63
C THR A 122 4.08 7.59 -16.59
N LEU A 123 4.17 6.35 -16.10
CA LEU A 123 4.06 5.15 -16.92
C LEU A 123 2.59 4.79 -17.12
N TYR A 124 2.16 4.68 -18.38
CA TYR A 124 0.85 4.11 -18.67
C TYR A 124 0.92 2.58 -18.61
N THR A 125 0.23 2.01 -17.62
CA THR A 125 0.25 0.56 -17.38
C THR A 125 -1.06 -0.14 -17.68
N GLY A 126 -2.15 0.62 -17.85
CA GLY A 126 -3.52 0.09 -17.97
C GLY A 126 -4.09 -0.47 -16.65
N ALA A 127 -3.44 -0.22 -15.51
CA ALA A 127 -4.04 -0.54 -14.21
C ALA A 127 -5.24 0.37 -13.91
N GLN A 128 -6.24 -0.21 -13.25
CA GLN A 128 -7.37 0.52 -12.68
C GLN A 128 -7.12 0.88 -11.22
N ILE A 129 -6.30 0.09 -10.51
CA ILE A 129 -5.93 0.28 -9.11
C ILE A 129 -4.42 0.19 -8.95
N ILE A 130 -3.85 1.06 -8.12
CA ILE A 130 -2.46 0.97 -7.68
C ILE A 130 -2.42 0.68 -6.17
N ALA A 131 -1.69 -0.36 -5.77
CA ALA A 131 -1.33 -0.64 -4.40
C ALA A 131 0.13 -0.26 -4.15
N LEU A 132 0.39 0.54 -3.12
CA LEU A 132 1.74 0.97 -2.75
C LEU A 132 2.18 0.25 -1.48
N PHE A 133 3.37 -0.34 -1.52
CA PHE A 133 4.04 -1.01 -0.41
C PHE A 133 5.49 -0.54 -0.25
N ASP A 134 5.93 -0.34 0.99
CA ASP A 134 7.37 -0.25 1.25
C ASP A 134 8.00 -1.64 1.12
N CYS A 135 9.28 -1.67 0.78
CA CYS A 135 10.06 -2.89 0.69
C CYS A 135 10.19 -3.64 2.02
N ASP A 136 9.97 -3.03 3.19
CA ASP A 136 10.02 -3.77 4.46
C ASP A 136 8.68 -4.40 4.87
N HIS A 137 7.61 -4.22 4.09
CA HIS A 137 6.28 -4.73 4.43
C HIS A 137 6.02 -6.13 3.87
N TYR A 138 5.47 -6.97 4.75
CA TYR A 138 4.71 -8.14 4.32
C TYR A 138 3.24 -7.74 4.17
N THR A 139 2.70 -7.95 2.98
CA THR A 139 1.29 -7.70 2.70
C THR A 139 0.47 -8.92 3.09
N HIS A 140 -0.70 -8.74 3.72
CA HIS A 140 -1.60 -9.87 3.93
C HIS A 140 -1.93 -10.55 2.57
N PRO A 141 -1.90 -11.89 2.45
CA PRO A 141 -2.13 -12.61 1.18
C PRO A 141 -3.37 -12.14 0.41
N TYR A 142 -4.46 -11.91 1.13
CA TYR A 142 -5.74 -11.43 0.59
C TYR A 142 -5.94 -9.91 0.68
N GLY A 143 -4.93 -9.16 1.14
CA GLY A 143 -5.03 -7.71 1.35
C GLY A 143 -5.46 -6.94 0.10
N PRO A 144 -4.82 -7.16 -1.06
CA PRO A 144 -5.25 -6.53 -2.30
C PRO A 144 -6.68 -6.90 -2.71
N ARG A 145 -7.04 -8.19 -2.66
CA ARG A 145 -8.41 -8.64 -2.93
C ARG A 145 -9.42 -7.94 -2.02
N TRP A 146 -9.12 -7.85 -0.73
CA TRP A 146 -9.95 -7.18 0.25
C TRP A 146 -10.17 -5.70 -0.05
N ALA A 147 -9.12 -5.00 -0.48
CA ALA A 147 -9.21 -3.59 -0.86
C ALA A 147 -10.10 -3.38 -2.08
N ILE A 148 -10.02 -4.27 -3.08
CA ILE A 148 -10.88 -4.22 -4.27
C ILE A 148 -12.36 -4.34 -3.91
N GLU A 149 -12.73 -5.21 -2.96
CA GLU A 149 -14.13 -5.31 -2.50
C GLU A 149 -14.64 -3.98 -1.94
N ARG A 150 -13.77 -3.13 -1.40
CA ARG A 150 -14.17 -1.82 -0.88
C ARG A 150 -14.41 -0.80 -1.98
N PHE A 151 -13.62 -0.84 -3.04
CA PHE A 151 -13.83 -0.02 -4.22
C PHE A 151 -15.08 -0.45 -5.00
N LEU A 152 -15.35 -1.75 -5.08
CA LEU A 152 -16.53 -2.25 -5.79
C LEU A 152 -17.83 -2.08 -5.00
N ALA A 153 -17.76 -2.01 -3.68
CA ALA A 153 -18.93 -1.79 -2.84
C ALA A 153 -19.40 -0.33 -2.80
N ASP A 154 -18.53 0.62 -3.13
CA ASP A 154 -18.78 2.06 -2.98
C ASP A 154 -17.92 2.84 -3.99
N ASP A 155 -18.55 3.34 -5.04
CA ASP A 155 -17.90 4.05 -6.15
C ASP A 155 -17.38 5.45 -5.78
N GLU A 156 -17.78 5.97 -4.61
CA GLU A 156 -17.25 7.21 -4.05
C GLU A 156 -15.89 7.02 -3.35
N VAL A 157 -15.43 5.79 -3.12
CA VAL A 157 -14.17 5.51 -2.41
C VAL A 157 -12.98 5.67 -3.34
N ASP A 158 -12.18 6.72 -3.17
CA ASP A 158 -10.97 6.91 -3.99
C ASP A 158 -9.74 6.16 -3.44
N CYS A 159 -9.73 5.88 -2.13
CA CYS A 159 -8.57 5.25 -1.49
C CYS A 159 -8.98 4.35 -0.32
N VAL A 160 -8.30 3.20 -0.24
CA VAL A 160 -8.39 2.25 0.86
C VAL A 160 -7.04 2.20 1.54
N GLN A 161 -7.00 2.46 2.85
CA GLN A 161 -5.79 2.28 3.65
C GLN A 161 -5.86 0.96 4.43
N GLY A 162 -4.74 0.24 4.44
CA GLY A 162 -4.55 -0.91 5.30
C GLY A 162 -3.96 -0.53 6.65
N ARG A 163 -4.20 -1.36 7.67
CA ARG A 163 -3.55 -1.23 8.98
C ARG A 163 -2.12 -1.77 8.92
N CYS A 164 -1.15 -0.94 9.28
CA CYS A 164 0.24 -1.39 9.46
C CYS A 164 0.40 -2.03 10.84
N VAL A 165 0.85 -3.28 10.87
CA VAL A 165 1.05 -4.05 12.11
C VAL A 165 2.53 -4.36 12.29
N ILE A 166 3.07 -4.05 13.48
CA ILE A 166 4.46 -4.34 13.84
C ILE A 166 4.62 -5.84 14.12
N GLN A 167 5.37 -6.53 13.26
CA GLN A 167 5.55 -7.99 13.33
C GLN A 167 6.35 -8.43 14.57
N ASN A 168 7.39 -7.69 14.95
CA ASN A 168 8.27 -8.02 16.07
C ASN A 168 7.80 -7.42 17.42
N SER A 169 6.49 -7.19 17.56
CA SER A 169 5.87 -6.61 18.76
C SER A 169 6.15 -7.39 20.05
N LYS A 170 6.50 -8.68 19.96
CA LYS A 170 6.82 -9.54 21.11
C LYS A 170 8.32 -9.69 21.38
N ALA A 171 9.19 -9.06 20.59
CA ALA A 171 10.64 -9.24 20.72
C ALA A 171 11.21 -8.64 22.01
N THR A 172 10.71 -7.47 22.42
CA THR A 172 11.11 -6.78 23.66
C THR A 172 9.93 -5.99 24.21
N PHE A 173 10.04 -5.55 25.47
CA PHE A 173 9.06 -4.62 26.03
C PHE A 173 8.94 -3.33 25.19
N LEU A 174 10.08 -2.78 24.74
CA LEU A 174 10.10 -1.57 23.92
C LEU A 174 9.39 -1.76 22.58
N THR A 175 9.62 -2.87 21.87
CA THR A 175 8.93 -3.16 20.60
C THR A 175 7.43 -3.37 20.81
N GLY A 176 7.02 -3.88 21.98
CA GLY A 176 5.62 -3.95 22.38
C GLY A 176 4.97 -2.57 22.54
N ILE A 177 5.66 -1.63 23.22
CA ILE A 177 5.19 -0.24 23.36
C ILE A 177 5.10 0.46 21.99
N ILE A 178 6.13 0.31 21.14
CA ILE A 178 6.12 0.83 19.76
C ILE A 178 4.93 0.26 18.99
N ALA A 179 4.69 -1.05 19.09
CA ALA A 179 3.55 -1.68 18.42
C ALA A 179 2.22 -1.10 18.88
N VAL A 180 2.02 -0.86 20.18
CA VAL A 180 0.81 -0.21 20.72
C VAL A 180 0.67 1.22 20.20
N GLU A 181 1.76 1.99 20.12
CA GLU A 181 1.72 3.36 19.59
C GLU A 181 1.34 3.40 18.11
N PHE A 182 1.95 2.53 17.29
CA PHE A 182 1.57 2.35 15.89
C PHE A 182 0.11 1.94 15.78
N ASP A 183 -0.32 0.99 16.61
CA ASP A 183 -1.68 0.49 16.57
C ASP A 183 -2.71 1.55 16.95
N LYS A 184 -2.38 2.43 17.90
CA LYS A 184 -3.21 3.60 18.21
C LYS A 184 -3.44 4.45 16.95
N ILE A 185 -2.42 4.67 16.12
CA ILE A 185 -2.57 5.48 14.91
C ILE A 185 -3.51 4.79 13.92
N TYR A 186 -3.23 3.53 13.57
CA TYR A 186 -3.96 2.83 12.50
C TYR A 186 -5.31 2.26 12.93
N ALA A 187 -5.45 1.82 14.17
CA ALA A 187 -6.68 1.23 14.69
C ALA A 187 -7.60 2.25 15.38
N THR A 188 -7.16 3.47 15.65
CA THR A 188 -8.05 4.48 16.27
C THR A 188 -8.00 5.83 15.56
N SER A 189 -6.83 6.44 15.40
CA SER A 189 -6.73 7.82 14.89
C SER A 189 -7.17 7.91 13.41
N HIS A 190 -6.72 6.98 12.57
CA HIS A 190 -7.09 6.93 11.16
C HIS A 190 -8.60 6.63 10.95
N PRO A 191 -9.17 5.55 11.51
CA PRO A 191 -10.61 5.28 11.40
C PRO A 191 -11.47 6.40 11.98
N GLY A 192 -11.05 6.94 13.13
CA GLY A 192 -11.72 8.05 13.78
C GLY A 192 -11.76 9.30 12.92
N ARG A 193 -10.61 9.67 12.34
CA ARG A 193 -10.49 10.83 11.45
C ARG A 193 -11.30 10.66 10.17
N ALA A 194 -11.23 9.49 9.54
CA ALA A 194 -12.02 9.19 8.35
C ALA A 194 -13.52 9.28 8.63
N ALA A 195 -13.98 8.75 9.77
CA ALA A 195 -15.38 8.83 10.17
C ALA A 195 -15.83 10.25 10.56
N LEU A 196 -14.95 11.05 11.14
CA LEU A 196 -15.27 12.42 11.58
C LEU A 196 -15.27 13.43 10.44
N PHE A 197 -14.29 13.34 9.54
CA PHE A 197 -14.01 14.41 8.58
C PHE A 197 -14.12 13.95 7.12
N GLY A 198 -14.36 12.66 6.85
CA GLY A 198 -14.50 12.13 5.51
C GLY A 198 -13.18 11.94 4.74
N TYR A 199 -12.03 12.19 5.37
CA TYR A 199 -10.72 12.03 4.74
C TYR A 199 -9.73 11.22 5.59
N GLY A 200 -8.79 10.56 4.91
CA GLY A 200 -7.63 9.90 5.50
C GLY A 200 -6.32 10.67 5.27
N LEU A 201 -5.26 10.27 5.97
CA LEU A 201 -3.93 10.85 5.77
C LEU A 201 -3.00 9.83 5.11
N PHE A 202 -2.26 10.27 4.10
CA PHE A 202 -1.13 9.53 3.56
C PHE A 202 0.13 9.88 4.35
N THR A 203 0.60 8.95 5.18
CA THR A 203 1.68 9.21 6.17
C THR A 203 3.03 8.61 5.80
N GLY A 204 3.32 8.44 4.50
CA GLY A 204 4.66 8.07 4.01
C GLY A 204 5.10 6.63 4.26
N LYS A 205 4.34 5.83 5.03
CA LYS A 205 4.48 4.37 5.13
C LYS A 205 3.41 3.72 4.25
N PRO A 206 3.74 3.06 3.13
CA PRO A 206 2.77 2.72 2.12
C PRO A 206 2.12 1.38 2.48
N ILE A 207 0.88 1.43 2.96
CA ILE A 207 -0.10 0.37 2.68
C ILE A 207 -1.36 1.11 2.22
N PHE A 208 -1.35 1.52 0.95
CA PHE A 208 -2.47 2.23 0.36
C PHE A 208 -2.84 1.58 -0.96
N PHE A 209 -4.14 1.55 -1.22
CA PHE A 209 -4.72 1.26 -2.52
C PHE A 209 -5.43 2.52 -3.01
N PHE A 210 -5.31 2.81 -4.30
CA PHE A 210 -5.94 3.96 -4.94
C PHE A 210 -6.75 3.52 -6.14
N ILE A 211 -7.94 4.11 -6.33
CA ILE A 211 -8.62 4.10 -7.62
C ILE A 211 -7.93 5.08 -8.57
N LEU A 212 -7.55 4.59 -9.76
CA LEU A 212 -7.25 5.44 -10.90
C LEU A 212 -8.53 5.65 -11.72
N THR A 213 -9.39 6.57 -11.31
CA THR A 213 -10.45 7.06 -12.19
C THR A 213 -9.83 8.10 -13.11
N TYR A 214 -9.49 7.70 -14.33
CA TYR A 214 -9.10 8.60 -15.43
C TYR A 214 -10.29 9.44 -15.95
N THR A 215 -11.14 9.92 -15.05
CA THR A 215 -12.30 10.75 -15.36
C THR A 215 -12.15 12.09 -14.64
N TYR A 216 -11.65 13.08 -15.38
CA TYR A 216 -11.84 14.52 -15.13
C TYR A 216 -11.17 15.18 -13.90
N LYS A 217 -10.03 14.69 -13.43
CA LYS A 217 -9.04 15.58 -12.79
C LYS A 217 -7.64 15.28 -13.31
N PRO A 218 -7.05 16.16 -14.13
CA PRO A 218 -5.65 16.02 -14.48
C PRO A 218 -4.85 16.21 -13.20
N THR A 219 -3.84 15.36 -13.00
CA THR A 219 -2.82 15.48 -11.95
C THR A 219 -3.23 15.02 -10.54
N ILE A 220 -2.99 13.75 -10.23
CA ILE A 220 -2.45 13.38 -8.90
C ILE A 220 -1.06 13.99 -8.86
N SER A 221 -0.98 15.25 -8.45
CA SER A 221 0.29 15.94 -8.22
C SER A 221 0.78 15.51 -6.85
N LEU A 222 1.83 14.69 -6.77
CA LEU A 222 2.64 14.58 -5.56
C LEU A 222 3.46 15.87 -5.38
N THR A 223 2.79 17.03 -5.33
CA THR A 223 3.41 18.29 -4.92
C THR A 223 3.53 18.24 -3.41
N ALA A 224 4.62 17.62 -2.94
CA ALA A 224 5.19 18.06 -1.68
C ALA A 224 5.43 19.56 -1.81
N LEU A 225 4.91 20.34 -0.87
CA LEU A 225 5.47 21.67 -0.59
C LEU A 225 6.99 21.49 -0.58
N GLN A 226 7.68 22.13 -1.53
CA GLN A 226 9.13 22.17 -1.64
C GLN A 226 9.71 22.98 -0.48
N ASP A 227 9.44 22.56 0.76
CA ASP A 227 10.09 23.09 1.94
C ASP A 227 11.14 22.07 2.42
N PRO A 228 12.44 22.33 2.15
CA PRO A 228 13.53 21.46 2.58
C PRO A 228 13.71 21.37 4.11
N THR A 229 12.86 22.04 4.90
CA THR A 229 12.87 21.96 6.37
C THR A 229 11.78 21.05 6.96
N ALA A 230 10.85 20.54 6.15
CA ALA A 230 9.77 19.68 6.61
C ALA A 230 10.21 18.21 6.72
N THR A 231 10.60 17.78 7.92
CA THR A 231 10.70 16.36 8.29
C THR A 231 9.31 15.70 8.30
N GLY A 232 8.83 15.30 7.12
CA GLY A 232 7.59 14.54 6.94
C GLY A 232 6.80 14.98 5.73
N ALA A 233 6.94 14.28 4.60
CA ALA A 233 6.14 14.52 3.41
C ALA A 233 4.70 14.02 3.65
N LEU A 234 3.77 14.95 3.90
CA LEU A 234 2.33 14.71 3.85
C LEU A 234 1.88 14.84 2.39
N ILE A 235 1.48 13.73 1.77
CA ILE A 235 0.81 13.76 0.48
C ILE A 235 -0.68 13.97 0.74
N SER A 236 -1.17 15.16 0.39
CA SER A 236 -2.61 15.45 0.34
C SER A 236 -3.11 15.05 -1.04
N CYS A 237 -3.77 13.90 -1.15
CA CYS A 237 -4.63 13.62 -2.30
C CYS A 237 -6.03 14.11 -1.96
N ALA A 238 -6.68 14.85 -2.87
CA ALA A 238 -8.07 15.27 -2.73
C ALA A 238 -8.98 14.04 -2.86
N ILE A 239 -9.10 13.29 -1.78
CA ILE A 239 -9.91 12.06 -1.65
C ILE A 239 -11.30 12.48 -1.18
N SER A 240 -12.32 12.14 -1.95
CA SER A 240 -13.73 12.44 -1.66
C SER A 240 -14.32 11.52 -0.59
N LYS A 241 -13.86 10.25 -0.53
CA LYS A 241 -14.26 9.28 0.51
C LYS A 241 -13.17 8.23 0.75
N TRP A 242 -13.05 7.81 2.00
CA TRP A 242 -11.96 6.96 2.46
C TRP A 242 -12.43 5.83 3.38
N THR A 243 -11.89 4.63 3.19
CA THR A 243 -12.26 3.45 3.99
C THR A 243 -11.06 2.60 4.38
N LEU A 244 -11.22 1.80 5.44
CA LEU A 244 -10.14 1.01 6.03
C LEU A 244 -10.35 -0.49 5.78
N ALA A 245 -9.33 -1.14 5.23
CA ALA A 245 -9.20 -2.59 5.29
C ALA A 245 -8.46 -2.95 6.59
N CYS A 246 -9.18 -3.56 7.55
CA CYS A 246 -8.57 -4.09 8.76
C CYS A 246 -7.87 -5.42 8.49
#